data_AF-A0A5B6VX18-F1
#
_entry.id   AF-A0A5B6VX18-F1
#
_cell.length_a   1.000
_cell.length_b   1.000
_cell.length_c   1.000
_cell.angle_alpha   90.00
_cell.angle_beta   90.00
_cell.angle_gamma   90.00
#
_symmetry.space_group_name_H-M   'P 1'
#
loop_
_entity.id
_entity.type
_entity.pdbx_description
1 polymer ?
#
loop_
_entity_poly.entity_id
_entity_poly.type
_entity_poly.pdbx_seq_one_letter_code
_entity_poly.pdbx_strand_id
1 'polypeptide(L)'
;MGTLASALTAMQMEFSDDLTYSSDMAPRSANQAKFENGGMQVLSREDMETLELCRSMSRRGECPPFIVVFDSCEGYTVEADAQIKDMTFIAEYTGDVDYIKNRENDDCDSMMTLLLATNPSESLVICPDKRGNIARFINGINNHTP
;
A
#
# COMPACT_ATOMS: atom_id res chain seq x y z
N MET A 1 13.50 -10.73 0.45
CA MET A 1 12.39 -11.01 1.40
C MET A 1 12.78 -10.94 2.88
N GLY A 2 13.96 -11.42 3.31
CA GLY A 2 14.31 -11.45 4.74
C GLY A 2 14.25 -10.09 5.44
N THR A 3 14.73 -9.03 4.80
CA THR A 3 14.71 -7.66 5.35
C THR A 3 13.29 -7.12 5.55
N LEU A 4 12.38 -7.36 4.60
CA LEU A 4 10.96 -7.04 4.76
C LEU A 4 10.34 -7.79 5.95
N ALA A 5 10.60 -9.09 6.08
CA ALA A 5 10.09 -9.87 7.21
C ALA A 5 10.62 -9.35 8.55
N SER A 6 11.89 -8.93 8.62
CA SER A 6 12.48 -8.31 9.81
C SER A 6 11.82 -6.97 10.16
N ALA A 7 11.58 -6.11 9.17
CA ALA A 7 10.91 -4.82 9.37
C ALA A 7 9.45 -4.98 9.83
N LEU A 8 8.69 -5.87 9.18
CA LEU A 8 7.32 -6.20 9.60
C LEU A 8 7.28 -6.74 11.03
N THR A 9 8.22 -7.63 11.39
CA THR A 9 8.33 -8.18 12.75
C THR A 9 8.63 -7.08 13.78
N ALA A 10 9.54 -6.16 13.46
CA ALA A 10 9.87 -5.04 14.34
C ALA A 10 8.67 -4.11 14.59
N MET A 11 7.79 -3.96 13.59
CA MET A 11 6.55 -3.19 13.67
C MET A 11 5.35 -4.00 14.17
N GLN A 12 5.54 -5.27 14.58
CA GLN A 12 4.47 -6.17 15.03
C GLN A 12 3.36 -6.38 13.99
N MET A 13 3.75 -6.47 12.71
CA MET A 13 2.85 -6.61 11.59
C MET A 13 2.89 -8.00 10.96
N GLU A 14 1.76 -8.40 10.40
CA GLU A 14 1.66 -9.54 9.49
C GLU A 14 1.85 -9.10 8.04
N PHE A 15 2.51 -9.95 7.24
CA PHE A 15 2.59 -9.72 5.81
C PHE A 15 1.22 -9.90 5.13
N SER A 16 0.81 -8.93 4.32
CA SER A 16 -0.38 -9.01 3.46
C SER A 16 -0.10 -8.32 2.14
N ASP A 17 -0.21 -9.04 1.03
CA ASP A 17 -0.04 -8.50 -0.33
C ASP A 17 -1.38 -8.23 -1.03
N ASP A 18 -2.41 -7.96 -0.23
CA ASP A 18 -3.78 -7.72 -0.63
C ASP A 18 -4.45 -6.70 0.30
N LEU A 19 -5.43 -5.96 -0.24
CA LEU A 19 -6.39 -5.21 0.57
C LEU A 19 -7.23 -6.17 1.41
N THR A 20 -7.27 -5.93 2.72
CA THR A 20 -8.04 -6.74 3.67
C THR A 20 -9.25 -5.98 4.18
N TYR A 21 -10.34 -6.71 4.43
CA TYR A 21 -11.61 -6.14 4.86
C TYR A 21 -12.09 -6.92 6.09
N SER A 22 -12.39 -6.20 7.17
CA SER A 22 -12.88 -6.76 8.42
C SER A 22 -14.28 -6.25 8.74
N SER A 23 -15.04 -7.00 9.54
CA SER A 23 -16.44 -6.67 9.87
C SER A 23 -16.59 -5.43 10.75
N ASP A 24 -15.54 -5.06 11.49
CA ASP A 24 -15.43 -3.87 12.32
C ASP A 24 -14.92 -2.63 11.56
N MET A 25 -14.53 -2.81 10.29
CA MET A 25 -14.01 -1.76 9.40
C MET A 25 -14.90 -1.62 8.17
N ALA A 26 -14.37 -1.06 7.08
CA ALA A 26 -15.11 -0.95 5.83
C ALA A 26 -15.30 -2.33 5.16
N PRO A 27 -16.51 -2.69 4.72
CA PRO A 27 -16.72 -3.90 3.94
C PRO A 27 -16.18 -3.73 2.52
N ARG A 28 -15.84 -4.85 1.86
CA ARG A 28 -15.40 -4.82 0.45
C ARG A 28 -16.41 -4.16 -0.49
N SER A 29 -17.70 -4.23 -0.17
CA SER A 29 -18.76 -3.57 -0.93
C SER A 29 -18.72 -2.03 -0.85
N ALA A 30 -18.02 -1.43 0.11
CA ALA A 30 -17.81 0.01 0.17
C ALA A 30 -16.76 0.47 -0.85
N ASN A 31 -15.78 -0.38 -1.18
CA ASN A 31 -14.74 -0.09 -2.15
C ASN A 31 -15.28 -0.26 -3.59
N GLN A 32 -15.92 0.79 -4.10
CA GLN A 32 -16.38 0.88 -5.49
C GLN A 32 -15.88 2.18 -6.12
N ALA A 33 -15.00 2.06 -7.11
CA ALA A 33 -14.37 3.20 -7.80
C ALA A 33 -15.36 4.24 -8.38
N LYS A 34 -16.62 3.84 -8.66
CA LYS A 34 -17.68 4.75 -9.11
C LYS A 34 -18.07 5.82 -8.07
N PHE A 35 -17.69 5.64 -6.81
CA PHE A 35 -17.94 6.60 -5.74
C PHE A 35 -16.85 7.68 -5.67
N GLU A 36 -15.73 7.52 -6.38
CA GLU A 36 -14.66 8.52 -6.42
C GLU A 36 -15.18 9.85 -6.98
N ASN A 37 -15.00 10.91 -6.22
CA ASN A 37 -15.40 12.24 -6.63
C ASN A 37 -14.51 12.73 -7.78
N GLY A 38 -15.11 13.04 -8.92
CA GLY A 38 -14.37 13.35 -10.15
C GLY A 38 -14.00 12.13 -11.01
N GLY A 39 -14.34 10.93 -10.55
CA GLY A 39 -14.08 9.67 -11.25
C GLY A 39 -12.66 9.15 -11.04
N MET A 40 -12.48 7.85 -11.30
CA MET A 40 -11.20 7.15 -11.18
C MET A 40 -10.81 6.56 -12.54
N GLN A 41 -9.54 6.68 -12.91
CA GLN A 41 -9.02 6.08 -14.13
C GLN A 41 -9.17 4.55 -14.10
N VAL A 42 -9.48 3.97 -15.27
CA VAL A 42 -9.65 2.52 -15.40
C VAL A 42 -8.33 1.91 -15.88
N LEU A 43 -7.82 0.93 -15.14
CA LEU A 43 -6.65 0.17 -15.55
C LEU A 43 -6.96 -0.61 -16.83
N SER A 44 -6.08 -0.50 -17.84
CA SER A 44 -6.29 -1.18 -19.11
C SER A 44 -6.21 -2.70 -18.95
N ARG A 45 -6.72 -3.46 -19.91
CA ARG A 45 -6.63 -4.94 -19.86
C ARG A 45 -5.17 -5.41 -19.86
N GLU A 46 -4.31 -4.77 -20.64
CA GLU A 46 -2.89 -5.10 -20.76
C GLU A 46 -2.14 -4.84 -19.43
N ASP A 47 -2.43 -3.71 -18.79
CA ASP A 47 -1.85 -3.39 -17.48
C ASP A 47 -2.36 -4.32 -16.39
N MET A 48 -3.63 -4.74 -16.46
CA MET A 48 -4.21 -5.72 -15.53
C MET A 48 -3.57 -7.10 -15.69
N GLU A 49 -3.30 -7.55 -16.92
CA GLU A 49 -2.55 -8.78 -17.19
C GLU A 49 -1.13 -8.71 -16.61
N THR A 50 -0.47 -7.54 -16.71
CA THR A 50 0.85 -7.28 -16.12
C THR A 50 0.81 -7.32 -14.59
N LEU A 51 -0.20 -6.69 -13.96
CA LEU A 51 -0.41 -6.73 -12.51
C LEU A 51 -0.58 -8.18 -12.02
N GLU A 52 -1.42 -8.97 -12.66
CA GLU A 52 -1.63 -10.38 -12.30
C GLU A 52 -0.37 -11.23 -12.48
N LEU A 53 0.44 -10.94 -13.50
CA LEU A 53 1.76 -11.55 -13.66
C LEU A 53 2.66 -11.24 -12.45
N CYS A 54 2.78 -9.98 -12.05
CA CYS A 54 3.56 -9.57 -10.87
C CYS A 54 3.06 -10.22 -9.57
N ARG A 55 1.74 -10.33 -9.38
CA ARG A 55 1.14 -11.03 -8.23
C ARG A 55 1.48 -12.53 -8.26
N SER A 56 1.45 -13.16 -9.43
CA SER A 56 1.83 -14.57 -9.59
C SER A 56 3.31 -14.83 -9.30
N MET A 57 4.19 -13.90 -9.69
CA MET A 57 5.62 -13.93 -9.41
C MET A 57 5.88 -13.84 -7.90
N SER A 58 5.26 -12.87 -7.23
CA SER A 58 5.41 -12.69 -5.78
C SER A 58 4.96 -13.92 -4.99
N ARG A 59 3.83 -14.53 -5.36
CA ARG A 59 3.32 -15.76 -4.72
C ARG A 59 4.25 -16.97 -4.85
N ARG A 60 5.09 -17.03 -5.90
CA ARG A 60 6.10 -18.09 -6.10
C ARG A 60 7.49 -17.71 -5.62
N GLY A 61 7.63 -16.57 -4.94
CA GLY A 61 8.89 -16.09 -4.36
C GLY A 61 9.78 -15.28 -5.31
N GLU A 62 9.30 -14.97 -6.52
CA GLU A 62 9.95 -14.04 -7.44
C GLU A 62 9.56 -12.61 -7.07
N CYS A 63 10.19 -12.10 -6.01
CA CYS A 63 9.95 -10.75 -5.53
C CYS A 63 10.71 -9.71 -6.37
N PRO A 64 10.18 -8.48 -6.47
CA PRO A 64 10.92 -7.37 -7.07
C PRO A 64 12.23 -7.09 -6.29
N PRO A 65 13.26 -6.53 -6.95
CA PRO A 65 14.61 -6.39 -6.39
C PRO A 65 14.68 -5.20 -5.43
N PHE A 66 14.03 -5.33 -4.27
CA PHE A 66 14.02 -4.33 -3.20
C PHE A 66 14.61 -4.89 -1.91
N ILE A 67 15.24 -4.01 -1.16
CA ILE A 67 15.71 -4.26 0.19
C ILE A 67 15.15 -3.22 1.14
N VAL A 68 14.67 -3.67 2.31
CA VAL A 68 14.29 -2.77 3.40
C VAL A 68 15.53 -2.52 4.26
N VAL A 69 15.89 -1.25 4.46
CA VAL A 69 17.08 -0.81 5.21
C VAL A 69 16.63 0.10 6.34
N PHE A 70 17.34 0.11 7.47
CA PHE A 70 17.09 1.08 8.53
C PHE A 70 18.09 2.23 8.40
N ASP A 71 17.56 3.44 8.26
CA ASP A 71 18.28 4.71 8.30
C ASP A 71 17.97 5.45 9.62
N SER A 72 18.98 6.09 10.21
CA SER A 72 18.82 6.76 11.52
C SER A 72 17.98 8.04 11.47
N CYS A 73 17.87 8.67 10.31
CA CYS A 73 17.13 9.91 10.09
C CYS A 73 15.71 9.63 9.59
N GLU A 74 15.53 8.59 8.79
CA GLU A 74 14.28 8.30 8.09
C GLU A 74 13.53 7.07 8.62
N GLY A 75 14.16 6.24 9.45
CA GLY A 75 13.60 4.98 9.91
C GLY A 75 13.76 3.89 8.86
N TYR A 76 12.74 3.04 8.67
CA TYR A 76 12.80 2.01 7.63
C TYR A 76 12.59 2.63 6.24
N THR A 77 13.51 2.32 5.32
CA THR A 77 13.50 2.77 3.93
C THR A 77 13.52 1.59 2.96
N VAL A 78 13.17 1.84 1.70
CA VAL A 78 13.24 0.85 0.62
C VAL A 78 14.21 1.30 -0.45
N GLU A 79 15.21 0.47 -0.72
CA GLU A 79 16.22 0.70 -1.75
C GLU A 79 16.11 -0.35 -2.87
N ALA A 80 16.49 0.04 -4.08
CA ALA A 80 16.60 -0.90 -5.20
C ALA A 80 17.89 -1.73 -5.06
N ASP A 81 17.76 -3.05 -5.00
CA ASP A 81 18.87 -4.03 -4.94
C ASP A 81 19.34 -4.47 -6.35
N ALA A 82 18.65 -4.01 -7.39
CA ALA A 82 19.04 -4.18 -8.78
C ALA A 82 18.44 -3.07 -9.65
N GLN A 83 18.77 -3.10 -10.95
CA GLN A 83 18.19 -2.17 -11.91
C GLN A 83 16.66 -2.31 -11.99
N ILE A 84 15.95 -1.19 -11.86
CA ILE A 84 14.52 -1.06 -12.12
C ILE A 84 14.36 -0.14 -13.32
N LYS A 85 13.70 -0.62 -14.37
CA LYS A 85 13.48 0.18 -15.57
C LYS A 85 12.36 1.18 -15.35
N ASP A 86 12.36 2.24 -16.15
CA ASP A 86 11.22 3.15 -16.23
C ASP A 86 9.92 2.38 -16.52
N MET A 87 8.81 2.87 -15.97
CA MET A 87 7.46 2.26 -16.06
C MET A 87 7.31 0.85 -15.43
N THR A 88 8.26 0.40 -14.59
CA THR A 88 8.14 -0.89 -13.89
C THR A 88 7.14 -0.81 -12.74
N PHE A 89 6.21 -1.77 -12.64
CA PHE A 89 5.36 -1.95 -11.47
C PHE A 89 6.20 -2.29 -10.22
N ILE A 90 6.05 -1.52 -9.15
CA ILE A 90 6.80 -1.68 -7.90
C ILE A 90 6.03 -2.57 -6.92
N ALA A 91 4.91 -2.06 -6.39
CA ALA A 91 4.06 -2.76 -5.43
C ALA A 91 2.67 -2.11 -5.40
N GLU A 92 1.66 -2.89 -5.01
CA GLU A 92 0.36 -2.37 -4.57
C GLU A 92 0.50 -1.87 -3.13
N TYR A 93 -0.14 -0.76 -2.77
CA TYR A 93 -0.21 -0.32 -1.38
C TYR A 93 -1.30 -1.12 -0.66
N THR A 94 -0.92 -1.96 0.29
CA THR A 94 -1.85 -2.93 0.91
C THR A 94 -2.03 -2.67 2.40
N GLY A 95 -3.11 -3.21 2.96
CA GLY A 95 -3.45 -3.09 4.37
C GLY A 95 -4.95 -3.22 4.60
N ASP A 96 -5.37 -2.99 5.84
CA ASP A 96 -6.78 -3.00 6.20
C ASP A 96 -7.49 -1.78 5.62
N VAL A 97 -8.62 -2.01 4.94
CA VAL A 97 -9.44 -0.92 4.40
C VAL A 97 -10.45 -0.49 5.45
N ASP A 98 -10.45 0.80 5.77
CA ASP A 98 -11.35 1.40 6.73
C ASP A 98 -11.91 2.74 6.22
N TYR A 99 -12.90 3.28 6.91
CA TYR A 99 -13.43 4.60 6.61
C TYR A 99 -12.52 5.69 7.20
N ILE A 100 -12.33 6.79 6.47
CA ILE A 100 -11.52 7.93 6.95
C ILE A 100 -12.03 8.45 8.30
N LYS A 101 -13.36 8.57 8.47
CA LYS A 101 -13.99 9.01 9.73
C LYS A 101 -13.63 8.13 10.95
N ASN A 102 -13.27 6.86 10.73
CA ASN A 102 -12.89 5.95 11.81
C ASN A 102 -11.44 6.16 12.25
N ARG A 103 -10.64 6.88 11.46
CA ARG A 103 -9.18 7.04 11.61
C ARG A 103 -8.76 8.50 11.86
N GLU A 104 -9.70 9.39 12.18
CA GLU A 104 -9.42 10.82 12.43
C GLU A 104 -8.47 11.07 13.60
N ASN A 105 -8.43 10.15 14.57
CA ASN A 105 -7.57 10.22 15.76
C ASN A 105 -6.51 9.11 15.77
N ASP A 106 -6.28 8.46 14.63
CA ASP A 106 -5.29 7.40 14.48
C ASP A 106 -3.87 7.99 14.37
N ASP A 107 -2.89 7.36 15.02
CA ASP A 107 -1.50 7.79 15.06
C ASP A 107 -0.61 7.07 14.03
N CYS A 108 -1.19 6.24 13.16
CA CYS A 108 -0.49 5.57 12.08
C CYS A 108 0.11 6.56 11.07
N ASP A 109 1.42 6.49 10.89
CA ASP A 109 2.21 7.32 9.97
C ASP A 109 2.10 6.90 8.49
N SER A 110 1.46 5.76 8.22
CA SER A 110 1.49 5.07 6.92
C SER A 110 0.08 4.92 6.31
N MET A 111 -0.86 5.78 6.67
CA MET A 111 -2.20 5.78 6.06
C MET A 111 -2.15 6.24 4.59
N MET A 112 -2.86 5.54 3.71
CA MET A 112 -2.93 5.87 2.29
C MET A 112 -4.39 5.96 1.84
N THR A 113 -4.79 7.08 1.23
CA THR A 113 -6.14 7.26 0.70
C THR A 113 -6.45 6.22 -0.38
N LEU A 114 -7.61 5.56 -0.26
CA LEU A 114 -8.10 4.59 -1.26
C LEU A 114 -9.20 5.17 -2.15
N LEU A 115 -10.12 5.93 -1.54
CA LEU A 115 -11.32 6.46 -2.19
C LEU A 115 -11.75 7.77 -1.54
N LEU A 116 -11.91 8.83 -2.32
CA LEU A 116 -12.47 10.11 -1.88
C LEU A 116 -13.88 10.27 -2.44
N ALA A 117 -14.87 9.89 -1.64
CA ALA A 117 -16.27 9.97 -2.03
C ALA A 117 -16.82 11.40 -1.88
N THR A 118 -17.85 11.74 -2.66
CA THR A 118 -18.58 13.02 -2.52
C THR A 118 -19.15 13.20 -1.11
N ASN A 119 -19.59 12.11 -0.48
CA ASN A 119 -19.93 12.07 0.94
C ASN A 119 -18.67 11.66 1.73
N PRO A 120 -18.09 12.54 2.56
CA PRO A 120 -16.87 12.24 3.31
C PRO A 120 -16.99 10.99 4.21
N SER A 121 -18.21 10.70 4.70
CA SER A 121 -18.46 9.54 5.57
C SER A 121 -18.38 8.17 4.86
N GLU A 122 -18.23 8.17 3.54
CA GLU A 122 -18.04 7.00 2.66
C GLU A 122 -16.60 6.88 2.13
N SER A 123 -15.74 7.87 2.42
CA SER A 123 -14.35 7.84 1.96
C SER A 123 -13.53 6.78 2.70
N LEU A 124 -12.59 6.16 1.99
CA LEU A 124 -11.83 5.01 2.47
C LEU A 124 -10.34 5.30 2.52
N VAL A 125 -9.67 4.65 3.47
CA VAL A 125 -8.23 4.70 3.72
C VAL A 125 -7.69 3.30 3.95
N ILE A 126 -6.49 3.04 3.45
CA ILE A 126 -5.71 1.83 3.69
C ILE A 126 -4.87 2.09 4.94
N CYS A 127 -5.01 1.21 5.93
CA CYS A 127 -4.34 1.27 7.22
C CYS A 127 -3.41 0.06 7.34
N PRO A 128 -2.11 0.21 7.06
CA PRO A 128 -1.19 -0.91 7.15
C PRO A 128 -0.63 -1.08 8.57
N ASP A 129 -1.40 -0.79 9.62
CA ASP A 129 -0.97 -0.81 11.03
C ASP A 129 -0.73 -2.23 11.56
N LYS A 130 -1.57 -3.19 11.15
CA LYS A 130 -1.49 -4.60 11.56
C LYS A 130 -1.04 -5.53 10.44
N ARG A 131 -1.40 -5.20 9.20
CA ARG A 131 -1.19 -6.01 8.01
C ARG A 131 -0.71 -5.13 6.86
N GLY A 132 0.31 -5.55 6.13
CA GLY A 132 0.78 -4.79 4.96
C GLY A 132 1.95 -5.45 4.26
N ASN A 133 2.44 -4.80 3.20
CA ASN A 133 3.59 -5.25 2.43
C ASN A 133 4.71 -4.19 2.43
N ILE A 134 5.61 -4.26 1.45
CA ILE A 134 6.77 -3.37 1.33
C ILE A 134 6.39 -1.90 1.08
N ALA A 135 5.22 -1.63 0.48
CA ALA A 135 4.87 -0.30 -0.01
C ALA A 135 4.81 0.75 1.12
N ARG A 136 4.45 0.34 2.34
CA ARG A 136 4.40 1.25 3.51
C ARG A 136 5.77 1.75 3.98
N PHE A 137 6.86 1.12 3.55
CA PHE A 137 8.22 1.49 3.93
C PHE A 137 8.91 2.37 2.87
N ILE A 138 8.21 2.72 1.78
CA ILE A 138 8.75 3.58 0.73
C ILE A 138 8.69 5.04 1.22
N ASN A 139 9.84 5.72 1.21
CA ASN A 139 9.96 7.10 1.67
C ASN A 139 9.26 8.09 0.75
N GLY A 140 8.75 9.16 1.35
CA GLY A 140 8.26 10.34 0.64
C GLY A 140 9.37 11.37 0.40
N ILE A 141 9.10 12.30 -0.52
CA ILE A 141 9.97 13.47 -0.74
C ILE A 141 9.60 14.61 0.22
N ASN A 142 10.50 15.58 0.38
CA ASN A 142 10.17 16.83 1.05
C ASN A 142 9.51 17.81 0.07
N ASN A 143 8.20 17.98 0.17
CA ASN A 143 7.41 18.87 -0.69
C ASN A 143 7.67 20.38 -0.49
N HIS A 144 8.52 20.78 0.47
CA HIS A 144 8.89 22.18 0.72
C HIS A 144 10.24 22.58 0.12
N THR A 145 11.01 21.62 -0.40
CA THR A 145 12.29 21.85 -1.06
C THR A 145 12.22 21.41 -2.53
N PRO A 146 12.68 22.24 -3.48
CA PRO A 146 12.71 21.88 -4.91
C PRO A 146 13.57 20.66 -5.22
#